data_AF-A0A1I6AEH9-F1
#
_entry.id   AF-A0A1I6AEH9-F1
#
_cell.length_a   1.000
_cell.length_b   1.000
_cell.length_c   1.000
_cell.angle_alpha   90.00
_cell.angle_beta   90.00
_cell.angle_gamma   90.00
#
_symmetry.space_group_name_H-M   'P 1'
#
loop_
_entity.id
_entity.type
_entity.pdbx_description
1 polymer ?
#
loop_
_entity_poly.entity_id
_entity_poly.type
_entity_poly.pdbx_seq_one_letter_code
_entity_poly.pdbx_strand_id
1 'polypeptide(L)'
;MNSPNYRDFYQKPLIPIGANDQEALTSELPAEENTPLTLTHWLIALEGEPSTQNEEFFHWRVSVYLCDFEGTFDWNYPFYSSELHDNFHKACDKARLLELQSHRDQLFSTTKLEKIS
;
A
#
# COMPACT_ATOMS: atom_id res chain seq x y z
N MET A 1 -12.10 16.54 -8.70
CA MET A 1 -12.04 15.10 -8.39
C MET A 1 -13.46 14.60 -8.24
N ASN A 2 -13.89 13.66 -9.08
CA ASN A 2 -15.20 13.01 -8.95
C ASN A 2 -15.00 11.53 -9.31
N SER A 3 -14.52 10.77 -8.34
CA SER A 3 -14.26 9.33 -8.48
C SER A 3 -15.28 8.59 -7.61
N PRO A 4 -16.23 7.84 -8.21
CA PRO A 4 -17.34 7.20 -7.48
C PRO A 4 -16.88 6.10 -6.49
N ASN A 5 -15.63 5.67 -6.55
CA ASN A 5 -15.07 4.60 -5.69
C ASN A 5 -14.41 5.12 -4.40
N TYR A 6 -14.43 6.42 -4.13
CA TYR A 6 -13.86 6.97 -2.89
C TYR A 6 -14.73 6.72 -1.64
N ARG A 7 -15.81 5.95 -1.74
CA ARG A 7 -16.69 5.70 -0.59
C ARG A 7 -16.00 4.91 0.52
N ASP A 8 -15.01 4.09 0.19
CA ASP A 8 -14.36 3.19 1.15
C ASP A 8 -12.83 3.12 1.00
N PHE A 9 -12.18 4.30 0.96
CA PHE A 9 -10.73 4.43 1.06
C PHE A 9 -10.33 4.87 2.47
N TYR A 10 -9.67 3.99 3.22
CA TYR A 10 -9.23 4.27 4.59
C TYR A 10 -7.70 4.18 4.67
N GLN A 11 -7.03 5.32 4.75
CA GLN A 11 -5.58 5.37 4.88
C GLN A 11 -5.13 5.39 6.35
N LYS A 12 -4.00 4.74 6.60
CA LYS A 12 -3.22 4.91 7.84
C LYS A 12 -2.38 6.18 7.78
N PRO A 13 -1.86 6.67 8.92
CA PRO A 13 -0.85 7.73 8.91
C PRO A 13 0.34 7.38 8.01
N LEU A 14 0.94 8.38 7.38
CA LEU A 14 2.16 8.20 6.59
C LEU A 14 3.28 7.65 7.47
N ILE A 15 4.00 6.65 6.97
CA ILE A 15 5.07 5.98 7.72
C ILE A 15 6.38 6.21 6.98
N PRO A 16 7.38 6.88 7.57
CA PRO A 16 8.68 7.06 6.93
C PRO A 16 9.29 5.73 6.50
N ILE A 17 9.88 5.70 5.31
CA ILE A 17 10.59 4.51 4.80
C ILE A 17 11.91 4.38 5.58
N GLY A 18 12.18 3.18 6.08
CA GLY A 18 13.43 2.88 6.78
C GLY A 18 14.60 2.69 5.80
N ALA A 19 15.81 2.63 6.33
CA ALA A 19 17.02 2.63 5.52
C ALA A 19 17.17 1.37 4.64
N ASN A 20 16.80 0.19 5.17
CA ASN A 20 16.90 -1.08 4.44
C ASN A 20 15.88 -1.14 3.30
N ASP A 21 14.63 -0.76 3.58
CA ASP A 21 13.59 -0.68 2.58
C ASP A 21 13.95 0.38 1.50
N GLN A 22 14.51 1.53 1.90
CA GLN A 22 14.97 2.57 0.97
C GLN A 22 16.11 2.10 0.05
N GLU A 23 17.07 1.37 0.60
CA GLU A 23 18.17 0.77 -0.17
C GLU A 23 17.64 -0.24 -1.19
N ALA A 24 16.73 -1.12 -0.76
CA ALA A 24 16.10 -2.10 -1.64
C ALA A 24 15.28 -1.44 -2.77
N LEU A 25 14.51 -0.39 -2.45
CA LEU A 25 13.78 0.41 -3.42
C LEU A 25 14.72 1.05 -4.44
N THR A 26 15.84 1.62 -3.99
CA THR A 26 16.82 2.26 -4.87
C THR A 26 17.50 1.25 -5.79
N SER A 27 17.67 0.00 -5.33
CA SER A 27 18.28 -1.07 -6.14
C SER A 27 17.31 -1.64 -7.19
N GLU A 28 16.00 -1.62 -6.97
CA GLU A 28 15.03 -2.29 -7.84
C GLU A 28 14.19 -1.34 -8.69
N LEU A 29 13.96 -0.11 -8.23
CA LEU A 29 13.26 0.87 -9.04
C LEU A 29 14.21 1.44 -10.11
N PRO A 30 13.76 1.56 -11.37
CA PRO A 30 14.56 2.20 -12.40
C PRO A 30 14.92 3.62 -11.96
N ALA A 31 16.16 4.01 -12.20
CA ALA A 31 16.65 5.36 -11.97
C ALA A 31 16.06 6.34 -13.00
N GLU A 32 14.73 6.52 -12.98
CA GLU A 32 14.14 7.72 -13.54
C GLU A 32 14.49 8.89 -12.62
N GLU A 33 14.77 10.06 -13.21
CA GLU A 33 15.35 11.21 -12.51
C GLU A 33 14.52 11.56 -11.26
N ASN A 34 15.11 11.29 -10.09
CA ASN A 34 14.66 11.68 -8.75
C ASN A 34 13.53 10.87 -8.09
N THR A 35 13.04 9.77 -8.68
CA THR A 35 11.91 9.01 -8.10
C THR A 35 12.22 8.43 -6.71
N PRO A 36 13.37 7.79 -6.42
CA PRO A 36 13.62 7.25 -5.08
C PRO A 36 13.88 8.33 -4.01
N LEU A 37 14.38 9.51 -4.40
CA LEU A 37 14.75 10.57 -3.46
C LEU A 37 13.53 11.36 -2.96
N THR A 38 12.44 11.38 -3.72
CA THR A 38 11.19 12.05 -3.32
C THR A 38 10.25 11.12 -2.58
N LEU A 39 10.33 9.81 -2.83
CA LEU A 39 9.53 8.78 -2.15
C LEU A 39 10.16 8.46 -0.80
N THR A 40 9.60 9.06 0.24
CA THR A 40 10.15 9.05 1.61
C THR A 40 9.24 8.36 2.62
N HIS A 41 7.99 8.09 2.24
CA HIS A 41 6.98 7.52 3.12
C HIS A 41 6.21 6.38 2.42
N TRP A 42 5.78 5.43 3.24
CA TRP A 42 4.77 4.44 2.93
C TRP A 42 3.38 5.01 3.25
N LEU A 43 2.45 4.84 2.31
CA LEU A 43 1.03 5.04 2.54
C LEU A 43 0.33 3.68 2.45
N ILE A 44 -0.26 3.25 3.56
CA ILE A 44 -1.03 2.00 3.63
C ILE A 44 -2.51 2.35 3.62
N ALA A 45 -3.25 1.81 2.67
CA ALA A 45 -4.69 2.08 2.52
C ALA A 45 -5.49 0.80 2.41
N LEU A 46 -6.70 0.83 2.97
CA LEU A 46 -7.75 -0.15 2.72
C LEU A 46 -8.67 0.40 1.64
N GLU A 47 -8.90 -0.40 0.62
CA GLU A 47 -9.78 -0.10 -0.50
C GLU A 47 -10.92 -1.09 -0.53
N GLY A 48 -12.15 -0.60 -0.36
CA GLY A 48 -13.36 -1.38 -0.55
C GLY A 48 -13.83 -1.33 -2.00
N GLU A 49 -14.12 -2.50 -2.58
CA GLU A 49 -14.81 -2.62 -3.86
C GLU A 49 -16.09 -3.46 -3.73
N PRO A 50 -17.20 -3.05 -4.37
CA PRO A 50 -18.42 -3.85 -4.37
C PRO A 50 -18.16 -5.21 -5.04
N SER A 51 -18.73 -6.26 -4.44
CA SER A 51 -18.71 -7.59 -5.03
C SER A 51 -19.50 -7.62 -6.32
N THR A 52 -18.94 -8.24 -7.35
CA THR A 52 -19.59 -8.39 -8.66
C THR A 52 -20.86 -9.24 -8.62
N GLN A 53 -21.03 -10.04 -7.55
CA GLN A 53 -22.19 -10.91 -7.38
C GLN A 53 -23.33 -10.23 -6.60
N ASN A 54 -23.02 -9.28 -5.73
CA ASN A 54 -24.00 -8.53 -4.96
C ASN A 54 -23.37 -7.23 -4.43
N GLU A 55 -23.91 -6.08 -4.86
CA GLU A 55 -23.42 -4.73 -4.51
C GLU A 55 -23.57 -4.38 -3.01
N GLU A 56 -24.31 -5.19 -2.23
CA GLU A 56 -24.38 -5.07 -0.77
C GLU A 56 -23.17 -5.69 -0.05
N PHE A 57 -22.37 -6.52 -0.74
CA PHE A 57 -21.16 -7.14 -0.20
C PHE A 57 -19.93 -6.43 -0.73
N PHE A 58 -18.97 -6.15 0.14
CA PHE A 58 -17.71 -5.49 -0.22
C PHE A 58 -16.55 -6.46 -0.03
N HIS A 59 -15.69 -6.53 -1.04
CA HIS A 59 -14.36 -7.08 -0.88
C HIS A 59 -13.40 -5.95 -0.55
N TRP A 60 -12.37 -6.28 0.21
CA TRP A 60 -11.43 -5.31 0.72
C TRP A 60 -10.02 -5.70 0.32
N ARG A 61 -9.27 -4.74 -0.19
CA ARG A 61 -7.85 -4.89 -0.48
C ARG A 61 -7.04 -3.96 0.39
N VAL A 62 -5.82 -4.37 0.74
CA VAL A 62 -4.83 -3.47 1.34
C VAL A 62 -3.79 -3.14 0.30
N SER A 63 -3.65 -1.87 -0.03
CA SER A 63 -2.63 -1.36 -0.94
C SER A 63 -1.58 -0.57 -0.17
N VAL A 64 -0.35 -0.66 -0.65
CA VAL A 64 0.79 0.13 -0.18
C VAL A 64 1.28 0.98 -1.34
N TYR A 65 1.35 2.27 -1.13
CA TYR A 65 1.89 3.24 -2.06
C TYR A 65 3.18 3.83 -1.53
N LEU A 66 4.07 4.17 -2.46
CA LEU A 66 5.19 5.05 -2.19
C LEU A 66 4.70 6.50 -2.30
N CYS A 67 5.09 7.34 -1.35
CA CYS A 67 4.70 8.75 -1.34
C CYS A 67 5.81 9.65 -0.80
N ASP A 68 5.69 10.94 -1.08
CA ASP A 68 6.53 11.95 -0.44
C ASP A 68 6.05 12.29 0.99
N PHE A 69 6.73 13.22 1.65
CA PHE A 69 6.40 13.65 3.01
C PHE A 69 5.07 14.41 3.11
N GLU A 70 4.54 14.90 1.99
CA GLU A 70 3.22 15.54 1.92
C GLU A 70 2.11 14.52 1.66
N GLY A 71 2.47 13.27 1.37
CA GLY A 71 1.54 12.20 1.02
C GLY A 71 1.10 12.25 -0.44
N THR A 72 1.90 12.81 -1.35
CA THR A 72 1.66 12.72 -2.78
C THR A 72 2.02 11.33 -3.29
N PHE A 73 1.08 10.64 -3.94
CA PHE A 73 1.29 9.30 -4.51
C PHE A 73 0.50 9.11 -5.81
N ASP A 74 0.92 8.13 -6.63
CA ASP A 74 0.15 7.68 -7.79
C ASP A 74 -0.72 6.48 -7.43
N TRP A 75 -2.03 6.71 -7.38
CA TRP A 75 -3.01 5.68 -7.03
C TRP A 75 -3.07 4.51 -8.02
N ASN A 76 -2.63 4.72 -9.28
CA ASN A 76 -2.64 3.67 -10.30
C ASN A 76 -1.49 2.68 -10.14
N TYR A 77 -0.44 3.06 -9.40
CA TYR A 77 0.79 2.29 -9.26
C TYR A 77 1.07 1.97 -7.80
N PRO A 78 0.28 1.09 -7.17
CA PRO A 78 0.61 0.58 -5.85
C PRO A 78 1.93 -0.19 -5.91
N PHE A 79 2.78 0.03 -4.92
CA PHE A 79 3.98 -0.77 -4.71
C PHE A 79 3.62 -2.23 -4.38
N TYR A 80 2.58 -2.40 -3.58
CA TYR A 80 2.01 -3.70 -3.23
C TYR A 80 0.50 -3.60 -3.10
N SER A 81 -0.18 -4.69 -3.47
CA SER A 81 -1.59 -4.89 -3.22
C SER A 81 -1.80 -6.31 -2.71
N SER A 82 -2.58 -6.46 -1.64
CA SER A 82 -2.95 -7.76 -1.10
C SER A 82 -3.92 -8.48 -2.02
N GLU A 83 -4.17 -9.75 -1.70
CA GLU A 83 -5.39 -10.44 -2.14
C GLU A 83 -6.65 -9.71 -1.63
N LEU A 84 -7.79 -10.04 -2.24
CA LEU A 84 -9.09 -9.56 -1.78
C LEU A 84 -9.51 -10.31 -0.51
N HIS A 85 -10.02 -9.56 0.46
CA HIS A 85 -10.55 -10.06 1.71
C HIS A 85 -12.07 -9.93 1.73
N ASP A 86 -12.75 -11.00 2.13
CA ASP A 86 -14.23 -11.04 2.18
C ASP A 86 -14.84 -10.15 3.27
N ASN A 87 -14.02 -9.60 4.16
CA ASN A 87 -14.47 -8.70 5.20
C ASN A 87 -13.42 -7.67 5.60
N PHE A 88 -13.92 -6.56 6.11
CA PHE A 88 -13.11 -5.41 6.54
C PHE A 88 -12.12 -5.74 7.66
N HIS A 89 -12.47 -6.65 8.57
CA HIS A 89 -11.62 -6.99 9.72
C HIS A 89 -10.32 -7.68 9.27
N LYS A 90 -10.42 -8.63 8.34
CA LYS A 90 -9.25 -9.29 7.73
C LYS A 90 -8.34 -8.27 7.03
N ALA A 91 -8.92 -7.33 6.29
CA ALA A 91 -8.15 -6.26 5.66
C ALA A 91 -7.48 -5.34 6.70
N CYS A 92 -8.15 -5.04 7.82
CA CYS A 92 -7.55 -4.29 8.92
C CYS A 92 -6.37 -5.03 9.57
N ASP A 93 -6.48 -6.34 9.77
CA ASP A 93 -5.40 -7.17 10.31
C ASP A 93 -4.20 -7.18 9.36
N LYS A 94 -4.44 -7.31 8.05
CA LYS A 94 -3.38 -7.22 7.03
C LYS A 94 -2.73 -5.83 7.02
N ALA A 95 -3.51 -4.76 7.08
CA ALA A 95 -2.99 -3.40 7.13
C ALA A 95 -2.15 -3.15 8.39
N ARG A 96 -2.56 -3.69 9.54
CA ARG A 96 -1.77 -3.63 10.79
C ARG A 96 -0.48 -4.44 10.68
N LEU A 97 -0.49 -5.59 10.02
CA LEU A 97 0.72 -6.37 9.79
C LEU A 97 1.70 -5.60 8.91
N LEU A 98 1.23 -5.00 7.81
CA LEU A 98 2.07 -4.20 6.92
C LEU A 98 2.64 -2.96 7.65
N GLU A 99 1.83 -2.28 8.45
CA GLU A 99 2.31 -1.19 9.33
C GLU A 99 3.39 -1.65 10.32
N LEU A 100 3.24 -2.85 10.90
CA LEU A 100 4.27 -3.40 11.77
C LEU A 100 5.57 -3.69 10.99
N GLN A 101 5.48 -4.18 9.76
CA GLN A 101 6.67 -4.45 8.94
C GLN A 101 7.35 -3.17 8.46
N SER A 102 6.60 -2.11 8.13
CA SER A 102 7.18 -0.82 7.77
C SER A 102 7.93 -0.21 8.94
N HIS A 103 7.38 -0.28 10.16
CA HIS A 103 8.10 0.16 11.37
C HIS A 103 9.33 -0.69 11.69
N ARG A 104 9.40 -1.92 11.18
CA ARG A 104 10.57 -2.80 11.31
C ARG A 104 11.54 -2.67 10.14
N ASP A 105 11.27 -1.79 9.18
CA ASP A 105 12.10 -1.61 8.00
C ASP A 105 12.25 -2.92 7.19
N GLN A 106 11.13 -3.63 7.06
CA GLN A 106 11.02 -4.96 6.45
C GLN A 106 9.83 -5.07 5.49
N LEU A 107 9.21 -3.95 5.12
CA LEU A 107 8.00 -3.98 4.28
C LEU A 107 8.33 -4.46 2.87
N PHE A 108 9.43 -3.97 2.28
CA PHE A 108 9.83 -4.31 0.93
C PHE A 108 10.07 -5.82 0.81
N SER A 109 10.89 -6.36 1.70
CA SER A 109 11.26 -7.78 1.70
C SER A 109 10.06 -8.70 1.94
N THR A 110 9.20 -8.37 2.90
CA THR A 110 8.01 -9.16 3.22
C THR A 110 7.03 -9.20 2.05
N THR A 111 6.72 -8.04 1.46
CA THR A 111 5.78 -7.93 0.34
C THR A 111 6.32 -8.60 -0.93
N LYS A 112 7.63 -8.58 -1.15
CA LYS A 112 8.27 -9.30 -2.25
C LYS A 112 8.15 -10.83 -2.11
N LEU A 113 8.31 -11.37 -0.91
CA LEU A 113 8.13 -12.80 -0.62
C LEU A 113 6.69 -13.27 -0.87
N GLU A 114 5.71 -12.42 -0.60
CA GLU A 114 4.30 -12.74 -0.87
C GLU A 114 3.99 -12.77 -2.37
N LYS A 115 4.65 -11.96 -3.20
CA LYS A 115 4.46 -11.98 -4.67
C LYS A 115 4.99 -13.26 -5.34
N ILE A 116 5.86 -14.02 -4.67
CA ILE A 116 6.49 -15.25 -5.21
C ILE A 116 5.90 -16.55 -4.64
N SER A 117 4.94 -16.47 -3.72
CA SER A 117 4.22 -17.61 -3.14
C SER A 117 2.88 -17.82 -3.83
#